data_AF-A0A8J8B5I8-F1
#
_entry.id   AF-A0A8J8B5I8-F1
#
_cell.length_a   1.000
_cell.length_b   1.000
_cell.length_c   1.000
_cell.angle_alpha   90.00
_cell.angle_beta   90.00
_cell.angle_gamma   90.00
#
_symmetry.space_group_name_H-M   'P 1'
#
loop_
_entity.id
_entity.type
_entity.pdbx_description
1 polymer ?
#
loop_
_entity_poly.entity_id
_entity_poly.type
_entity_poly.pdbx_seq_one_letter_code
_entity_poly.pdbx_strand_id
1 'polypeptide(L)'
;MGRRGEETKKTDSRIEELDRELSRMGIRIRDTDQRKVRDEVFDEVTLLALYKLANRKVINAVGGSISTGKEANVFIAKRGDDLDCVIKIYRIRTGNFNVMSDYILGDPRFASIRKNKKNIIFAWTKKEFSNLKRALDVGLPVPEPIAFDRNILIMDFIGKDEVPYPQLRLNPVDDPEAGYIEVLGLITDLYQKARLVHGDLSEYNILHGGGKLWLIDMGQAVTPDHPSAHRFLFRDIQNMNRYFGSWCETLDEHEILRGIVGEDFFTP
;
A
#
# COMPACT_ATOMS: atom_id res chain seq x y z
N MET A 1 34.23 -23.67 -7.71
CA MET A 1 33.54 -22.79 -8.68
C MET A 1 32.25 -23.37 -9.28
N GLY A 2 31.96 -24.68 -9.18
CA GLY A 2 30.80 -25.32 -9.84
C GLY A 2 29.41 -25.17 -9.16
N ARG A 3 29.31 -25.23 -7.82
CA ARG A 3 28.00 -25.22 -7.12
C ARG A 3 27.16 -23.96 -7.36
N ARG A 4 27.80 -22.78 -7.42
CA ARG A 4 27.11 -21.49 -7.66
C ARG A 4 26.55 -21.37 -9.08
N GLY A 5 27.13 -22.08 -10.06
CA GLY A 5 26.68 -22.06 -11.45
C GLY A 5 25.47 -22.96 -11.71
N GLU A 6 25.42 -24.12 -11.04
CA GLU A 6 24.30 -25.07 -11.13
C GLU A 6 23.04 -24.55 -10.44
N GLU A 7 23.20 -23.90 -9.28
CA GLU A 7 22.09 -23.35 -8.49
C GLU A 7 21.41 -22.17 -9.21
N THR A 8 22.21 -21.33 -9.88
CA THR A 8 21.72 -20.25 -10.74
C THR A 8 20.94 -20.82 -11.94
N LYS A 9 21.49 -21.79 -12.68
CA LYS A 9 20.81 -22.44 -13.82
C LYS A 9 19.48 -23.10 -13.44
N LYS A 10 19.41 -23.74 -12.27
CA LYS A 10 18.18 -24.39 -11.77
C LYS A 10 17.11 -23.35 -11.40
N THR A 11 17.51 -22.22 -10.85
CA THR A 11 16.62 -21.10 -10.50
C THR A 11 16.04 -20.46 -11.77
N ASP A 12 16.89 -20.18 -12.76
CA ASP A 12 16.48 -19.60 -14.04
C ASP A 12 15.50 -20.52 -14.79
N SER A 13 15.78 -21.83 -14.81
CA SER A 13 14.87 -22.82 -15.42
C SER A 13 13.48 -22.85 -14.77
N ARG A 14 13.39 -22.59 -13.46
CA ARG A 14 12.11 -22.61 -12.72
C ARG A 14 11.33 -21.31 -12.89
N ILE A 15 12.03 -20.18 -12.99
CA ILE A 15 11.45 -18.89 -13.37
C ILE A 15 10.80 -18.99 -14.76
N GLU A 16 11.51 -19.55 -15.74
CA GLU A 16 10.99 -19.76 -17.09
C GLU A 16 9.80 -20.73 -17.15
N GLU A 17 9.76 -21.71 -16.25
CA GLU A 17 8.61 -22.61 -16.12
C GLU A 17 7.37 -21.87 -15.61
N LEU A 18 7.49 -21.13 -14.49
CA LEU A 18 6.39 -20.36 -13.90
C LEU A 18 5.89 -19.26 -14.85
N ASP A 19 6.78 -18.58 -15.58
CA ASP A 19 6.42 -17.56 -16.57
C ASP A 19 5.60 -18.18 -17.73
N ARG A 20 5.97 -19.38 -18.17
CA ARG A 20 5.21 -20.14 -19.17
C ARG A 20 3.86 -20.60 -18.64
N GLU A 21 3.77 -21.03 -17.39
CA GLU A 21 2.49 -21.41 -16.78
C GLU A 21 1.54 -20.21 -16.66
N LEU A 22 2.02 -19.07 -16.18
CA LEU A 22 1.24 -17.83 -16.13
C LEU A 22 0.77 -17.40 -17.52
N SER A 23 1.65 -17.48 -18.52
CA SER A 23 1.30 -17.18 -19.91
C SER A 23 0.20 -18.10 -20.45
N ARG A 24 0.24 -19.40 -20.11
CA ARG A 24 -0.81 -20.37 -20.46
C ARG A 24 -2.15 -20.06 -19.78
N MET A 25 -2.12 -19.43 -18.61
CA MET A 25 -3.30 -18.98 -17.87
C MET A 25 -3.87 -17.66 -18.40
N GLY A 26 -3.32 -17.11 -19.48
CA GLY A 26 -3.75 -15.83 -20.04
C GLY A 26 -3.20 -14.60 -19.31
N ILE A 27 -2.36 -14.82 -18.28
CA ILE A 27 -1.64 -13.75 -17.59
C ILE A 27 -0.50 -13.28 -18.50
N ARG A 28 -0.80 -12.29 -19.34
CA ARG A 28 0.22 -11.61 -20.15
C ARG A 28 0.76 -10.44 -19.35
N ILE A 29 2.00 -10.53 -18.86
CA ILE A 29 2.72 -9.37 -18.33
C ILE A 29 3.05 -8.45 -19.53
N ARG A 30 2.07 -7.64 -19.96
CA ARG A 30 2.16 -6.68 -21.07
C ARG A 30 2.90 -5.42 -20.61
N ASP A 31 3.70 -4.83 -21.50
CA ASP A 31 4.47 -3.60 -21.29
C ASP A 31 5.33 -3.55 -20.02
N THR A 32 6.31 -4.44 -19.97
CA THR A 32 7.61 -4.04 -19.40
C THR A 32 8.55 -3.80 -20.57
N ASP A 33 8.59 -2.56 -21.08
CA ASP A 33 9.53 -2.08 -22.11
C ASP A 33 11.01 -2.23 -21.73
N GLN A 34 11.31 -2.94 -20.64
CA GLN A 34 12.65 -3.22 -20.16
C GLN A 34 12.65 -4.63 -19.57
N ARG A 35 13.26 -5.61 -20.27
CA ARG A 35 13.62 -6.93 -19.71
C ARG A 35 14.22 -6.80 -18.29
N LYS A 36 15.00 -5.74 -18.05
CA LYS A 36 15.59 -5.41 -16.74
C LYS A 36 14.56 -5.17 -15.63
N VAL A 37 13.46 -4.46 -15.89
CA VAL A 37 12.40 -4.21 -14.90
C VAL A 37 11.68 -5.51 -14.57
N ARG A 38 11.47 -6.38 -15.58
CA ARG A 38 10.85 -7.69 -15.39
C ARG A 38 11.67 -8.56 -14.43
N ASP A 39 12.99 -8.64 -14.66
CA ASP A 39 13.89 -9.47 -13.84
C ASP A 39 14.11 -8.91 -12.42
N GLU A 40 13.93 -7.60 -12.22
CA GLU A 40 14.02 -6.97 -10.89
C GLU A 40 12.77 -7.15 -10.03
N VAL A 41 11.59 -7.24 -10.65
CA VAL A 41 10.29 -7.25 -9.96
C VAL A 41 9.74 -8.67 -9.84
N PHE A 42 9.89 -9.49 -10.87
CA PHE A 42 9.30 -10.83 -10.95
C PHE A 42 10.34 -11.93 -10.70
N ASP A 43 10.90 -11.95 -9.50
CA ASP A 43 11.74 -13.07 -9.06
C ASP A 43 10.93 -14.36 -8.86
N GLU A 44 11.61 -15.50 -8.68
CA GLU A 44 10.96 -16.82 -8.48
C GLU A 44 9.89 -16.78 -7.38
N VAL A 45 10.14 -16.02 -6.31
CA VAL A 45 9.24 -15.88 -5.17
C VAL A 45 7.95 -15.17 -5.59
N THR A 46 8.07 -14.10 -6.35
CA THR A 46 6.96 -13.28 -6.86
C THR A 46 6.16 -14.04 -7.91
N LEU A 47 6.82 -14.69 -8.88
CA LEU A 47 6.15 -15.50 -9.90
C LEU A 47 5.36 -16.67 -9.30
N LEU A 48 5.95 -17.37 -8.32
CA LEU A 48 5.25 -18.43 -7.61
C LEU A 48 4.09 -17.87 -6.76
N ALA A 49 4.10 -16.61 -6.33
CA ALA A 49 2.98 -15.98 -5.64
C ALA A 49 1.84 -15.66 -6.61
N LEU A 50 2.16 -15.03 -7.74
CA LEU A 50 1.21 -14.79 -8.83
C LEU A 50 0.55 -16.07 -9.32
N TYR A 51 1.35 -17.12 -9.56
CA TYR A 51 0.85 -18.42 -9.99
C TYR A 51 -0.20 -18.99 -9.02
N LYS A 52 0.05 -18.92 -7.71
CA LYS A 52 -0.92 -19.37 -6.70
C LYS A 52 -2.20 -18.53 -6.68
N LEU A 53 -2.07 -17.21 -6.83
CA LEU A 53 -3.21 -16.29 -6.85
C LEU A 53 -4.07 -16.50 -8.11
N ALA A 54 -3.43 -16.67 -9.26
CA ALA A 54 -4.10 -17.01 -10.52
C ALA A 54 -4.78 -18.38 -10.45
N ASN A 55 -4.14 -19.40 -9.87
CA ASN A 55 -4.73 -20.74 -9.73
C ASN A 55 -5.95 -20.76 -8.82
N ARG A 56 -5.99 -19.87 -7.82
CA ARG A 56 -7.16 -19.64 -6.97
C ARG A 56 -8.23 -18.78 -7.62
N LYS A 57 -8.02 -18.37 -8.89
CA LYS A 57 -8.90 -17.48 -9.66
C LYS A 57 -9.13 -16.12 -8.98
N VAL A 58 -8.12 -15.64 -8.23
CA VAL A 58 -8.17 -14.29 -7.64
C VAL A 58 -7.95 -13.22 -8.71
N ILE A 59 -7.15 -13.54 -9.73
CA ILE A 59 -6.87 -12.69 -10.90
C ILE A 59 -6.94 -13.51 -12.18
N ASN A 60 -7.33 -12.84 -13.27
CA ASN A 60 -7.53 -13.43 -14.60
C ASN A 60 -6.54 -12.88 -15.63
N ALA A 61 -6.06 -11.65 -15.44
CA ALA A 61 -5.08 -10.99 -16.28
C ALA A 61 -4.25 -10.00 -15.47
N VAL A 62 -3.01 -9.77 -15.89
CA VAL A 62 -2.17 -8.66 -15.42
C VAL A 62 -2.05 -7.68 -16.59
N GLY A 63 -2.39 -6.43 -16.35
CA GLY A 63 -2.32 -5.34 -17.32
C GLY A 63 -0.99 -4.58 -17.23
N GLY A 64 -1.01 -3.33 -17.68
CA GLY A 64 0.15 -2.43 -17.65
C GLY A 64 0.53 -1.99 -16.24
N SER A 65 1.75 -1.46 -16.10
CA SER A 65 2.20 -0.85 -14.86
C SER A 65 1.54 0.52 -14.65
N ILE A 66 0.98 0.74 -13.46
CA ILE A 66 0.44 2.04 -13.02
C ILE A 66 1.57 2.90 -12.48
N SER A 67 2.42 2.30 -11.64
CA SER A 67 3.48 3.02 -10.93
C SER A 67 4.67 2.11 -10.67
N THR A 68 5.86 2.67 -10.85
CA THR A 68 7.12 2.03 -10.51
C THR A 68 7.80 2.83 -9.39
N GLY A 69 7.72 2.34 -8.16
CA GLY A 69 8.34 2.97 -7.00
C GLY A 69 9.65 2.31 -6.58
N LYS A 70 10.34 2.96 -5.63
CA LYS A 70 11.54 2.40 -4.97
C LYS A 70 11.21 1.18 -4.11
N GLU A 71 10.00 1.12 -3.55
CA GLU A 71 9.60 0.10 -2.58
C GLU A 71 8.64 -0.93 -3.15
N ALA A 72 7.77 -0.53 -4.07
CA ALA A 72 6.81 -1.41 -4.72
C ALA A 72 6.54 -0.99 -6.16
N ASN A 73 6.07 -1.95 -6.95
CA ASN A 73 5.52 -1.74 -8.28
C ASN A 73 4.02 -2.03 -8.24
N VAL A 74 3.25 -1.24 -8.96
CA VAL A 74 1.80 -1.32 -9.00
C VAL A 74 1.37 -1.59 -10.44
N PHE A 75 0.52 -2.59 -10.63
CA PHE A 75 0.02 -3.05 -11.93
C PHE A 75 -1.50 -3.09 -11.92
N ILE A 76 -2.13 -2.73 -13.04
CA ILE A 76 -3.55 -3.04 -13.27
C ILE A 76 -3.67 -4.55 -13.41
N ALA A 77 -4.78 -5.12 -12.97
CA ALA A 77 -5.16 -6.49 -13.21
C ALA A 77 -6.68 -6.59 -13.35
N LYS A 78 -7.14 -7.72 -13.89
CA LYS A 78 -8.57 -8.04 -13.99
C LYS A 78 -8.91 -9.17 -13.03
N ARG A 79 -10.05 -9.04 -12.33
CA ARG A 79 -10.70 -10.07 -11.52
C ARG A 79 -12.06 -10.39 -12.14
N GLY A 80 -12.26 -11.61 -12.60
CA GLY A 80 -13.44 -11.95 -13.40
C GLY A 80 -13.44 -11.23 -14.75
N ASP A 81 -14.64 -11.05 -15.31
CA ASP A 81 -14.79 -10.52 -16.67
C ASP A 81 -14.65 -8.99 -16.75
N ASP A 82 -15.01 -8.25 -15.68
CA ASP A 82 -15.11 -6.77 -15.74
C ASP A 82 -14.60 -6.00 -14.50
N LEU A 83 -14.05 -6.65 -13.47
CA LEU A 83 -13.59 -5.92 -12.27
C LEU A 83 -12.10 -5.61 -12.36
N ASP A 84 -11.78 -4.31 -12.41
CA ASP A 84 -10.41 -3.83 -12.28
C ASP A 84 -9.91 -3.99 -10.84
N CYS A 85 -8.72 -4.56 -10.71
CA CYS A 85 -7.99 -4.62 -9.46
C CYS A 85 -6.55 -4.16 -9.66
N VAL A 86 -5.85 -4.00 -8.55
CA VAL A 86 -4.46 -3.60 -8.50
C VAL A 86 -3.64 -4.73 -7.90
N ILE A 87 -2.50 -5.00 -8.52
CA ILE A 87 -1.44 -5.84 -7.94
C ILE A 87 -0.31 -4.93 -7.49
N LYS A 88 -0.13 -4.81 -6.17
CA LYS A 88 1.02 -4.14 -5.55
C LYS A 88 2.07 -5.19 -5.17
N ILE A 89 3.23 -5.12 -5.82
CA ILE A 89 4.37 -6.03 -5.63
C ILE A 89 5.48 -5.29 -4.90
N TYR A 90 5.77 -5.66 -3.65
CA TYR A 90 6.91 -5.09 -2.92
C TYR A 90 8.23 -5.67 -3.40
N ARG A 91 9.22 -4.81 -3.60
CA ARG A 91 10.55 -5.17 -4.09
C ARG A 91 11.36 -5.86 -2.99
N ILE A 92 11.61 -7.16 -3.17
CA ILE A 92 12.36 -7.98 -2.19
C ILE A 92 13.82 -7.53 -2.06
N ARG A 93 14.47 -7.19 -3.18
CA ARG A 93 15.92 -6.91 -3.22
C ARG A 93 16.27 -5.46 -2.88
N THR A 94 15.49 -4.50 -3.35
CA THR A 94 15.81 -3.07 -3.27
C THR A 94 14.91 -2.27 -2.32
N GLY A 95 13.87 -2.88 -1.72
CA GLY A 95 13.01 -2.21 -0.75
C GLY A 95 13.77 -1.62 0.43
N ASN A 96 13.30 -0.47 0.93
CA ASN A 96 13.96 0.36 1.93
C ASN A 96 13.76 -0.22 3.35
N PHE A 97 14.48 -1.31 3.61
CA PHE A 97 14.34 -2.20 4.77
C PHE A 97 14.39 -1.49 6.14
N ASN A 98 15.21 -0.44 6.27
CA ASN A 98 15.39 0.25 7.54
C ASN A 98 14.12 1.00 7.95
N VAL A 99 13.50 1.71 7.00
CA VAL A 99 12.26 2.46 7.24
C VAL A 99 11.12 1.50 7.57
N MET A 100 10.98 0.40 6.83
CA MET A 100 9.96 -0.62 7.11
C MET A 100 10.15 -1.29 8.47
N SER A 101 11.39 -1.41 8.94
CA SER A 101 11.64 -1.99 10.25
C SER A 101 11.06 -1.11 11.35
N ASP A 102 11.18 0.22 11.27
CA ASP A 102 10.70 1.13 12.31
C ASP A 102 9.17 1.09 12.48
N TYR A 103 8.40 0.85 11.41
CA TYR A 103 6.94 0.71 11.49
C TYR A 103 6.46 -0.73 11.78
N ILE A 104 7.38 -1.69 11.86
CA ILE A 104 7.11 -3.08 12.31
C ILE A 104 7.60 -3.26 13.75
N LEU A 105 8.71 -2.63 14.12
CA LEU A 105 9.34 -2.69 15.44
C LEU A 105 8.48 -1.94 16.46
N GLY A 106 7.65 -2.68 17.17
CA GLY A 106 6.70 -2.14 18.14
C GLY A 106 5.27 -2.62 17.89
N ASP A 107 5.01 -3.25 16.75
CA ASP A 107 3.72 -3.89 16.47
C ASP A 107 3.72 -5.33 17.02
N PRO A 108 2.89 -5.65 18.05
CA PRO A 108 2.86 -6.96 18.67
C PRO A 108 2.54 -8.10 17.70
N ARG A 109 1.83 -7.80 16.59
CA ARG A 109 1.46 -8.78 15.55
C ARG A 109 2.69 -9.38 14.86
N PHE A 110 3.84 -8.73 14.97
CA PHE A 110 5.05 -9.05 14.22
C PHE A 110 6.28 -9.38 15.11
N ALA A 111 6.08 -9.49 16.42
CA ALA A 111 7.15 -9.74 17.39
C ALA A 111 7.95 -11.04 17.15
N SER A 112 7.36 -12.03 16.47
CA SER A 112 7.96 -13.36 16.22
C SER A 112 8.63 -13.52 14.85
N ILE A 113 8.70 -12.46 14.04
CA ILE A 113 9.25 -12.55 12.68
C ILE A 113 10.78 -12.62 12.68
N ARG A 114 11.32 -13.59 11.92
CA ARG A 114 12.76 -13.65 11.63
C ARG A 114 13.19 -12.37 10.91
N LYS A 115 14.21 -11.70 11.43
CA LYS A 115 14.73 -10.38 10.98
C LYS A 115 15.42 -10.38 9.59
N ASN A 116 15.08 -11.32 8.70
CA ASN A 116 15.61 -11.28 7.33
C ASN A 116 14.69 -10.45 6.42
N LYS A 117 15.29 -9.81 5.41
CA LYS A 117 14.61 -8.86 4.51
C LYS A 117 13.33 -9.39 3.89
N LYS A 118 13.36 -10.63 3.40
CA LYS A 118 12.22 -11.29 2.75
C LYS A 118 11.02 -11.45 3.69
N ASN A 119 11.24 -11.93 4.90
CA ASN A 119 10.15 -12.16 5.85
C ASN A 119 9.56 -10.84 6.37
N ILE A 120 10.38 -9.80 6.51
CA ILE A 120 9.91 -8.45 6.85
C ILE A 120 9.01 -7.88 5.75
N ILE A 121 9.37 -8.06 4.48
CA ILE A 121 8.53 -7.62 3.36
C ILE A 121 7.20 -8.39 3.30
N PHE A 122 7.21 -9.69 3.61
CA PHE A 122 5.98 -10.47 3.67
C PHE A 122 5.08 -10.04 4.83
N ALA A 123 5.69 -9.74 5.97
CA ALA A 123 4.99 -9.17 7.11
C ALA A 123 4.40 -7.81 6.77
N TRP A 124 5.15 -6.96 6.08
CA TRP A 124 4.70 -5.65 5.59
C TRP A 124 3.50 -5.77 4.66
N THR A 125 3.55 -6.69 3.70
CA THR A 125 2.44 -6.96 2.78
C THR A 125 1.19 -7.39 3.54
N LYS A 126 1.34 -8.32 4.50
CA LYS A 126 0.25 -8.75 5.38
C LYS A 126 -0.28 -7.62 6.28
N LYS A 127 0.61 -6.74 6.75
CA LYS A 127 0.27 -5.56 7.55
C LYS A 127 -0.62 -4.63 6.76
N GLU A 128 -0.22 -4.27 5.53
CA GLU A 128 -1.01 -3.38 4.67
C GLU A 128 -2.39 -3.98 4.37
N PHE A 129 -2.46 -5.27 4.00
CA PHE A 129 -3.73 -5.97 3.83
C PHE A 129 -4.63 -5.85 5.07
N SER A 130 -4.06 -6.08 6.26
CA SER A 130 -4.81 -6.06 7.52
C SER A 130 -5.26 -4.64 7.89
N ASN A 131 -4.43 -3.64 7.61
CA ASN A 131 -4.75 -2.23 7.88
C ASN A 131 -5.84 -1.71 6.94
N LEU A 132 -5.75 -2.02 5.64
CA LEU A 132 -6.82 -1.72 4.66
C LEU A 132 -8.14 -2.35 5.10
N LYS A 133 -8.12 -3.61 5.53
CA LYS A 133 -9.33 -4.31 5.96
C LYS A 133 -9.97 -3.63 7.17
N ARG A 134 -9.15 -3.25 8.15
CA ARG A 134 -9.61 -2.56 9.36
C ARG A 134 -10.20 -1.18 9.07
N ALA A 135 -9.61 -0.44 8.13
CA ALA A 135 -10.15 0.85 7.69
C ALA A 135 -11.48 0.67 6.92
N LEU A 136 -11.55 -0.32 6.04
CA LEU A 136 -12.78 -0.66 5.31
C LEU A 136 -13.91 -1.08 6.25
N ASP A 137 -13.62 -1.89 7.28
CA ASP A 137 -14.61 -2.39 8.25
C ASP A 137 -15.32 -1.25 9.02
N VAL A 138 -14.71 -0.07 9.10
CA VAL A 138 -15.31 1.13 9.72
C VAL A 138 -15.85 2.14 8.70
N GLY A 139 -15.89 1.77 7.42
CA GLY A 139 -16.49 2.56 6.34
C GLY A 139 -15.58 3.63 5.73
N LEU A 140 -14.27 3.60 6.00
CA LEU A 140 -13.35 4.57 5.39
C LEU A 140 -13.19 4.31 3.87
N PRO A 141 -13.03 5.36 3.06
CA PRO A 141 -12.74 5.25 1.63
C PRO A 141 -11.29 4.79 1.42
N VAL A 142 -11.08 3.48 1.41
CA VAL A 142 -9.82 2.81 1.09
C VAL A 142 -10.04 1.78 -0.03
N PRO A 143 -8.99 1.37 -0.76
CA PRO A 143 -9.07 0.19 -1.63
C PRO A 143 -9.49 -1.05 -0.86
N GLU A 144 -10.53 -1.77 -1.31
CA GLU A 144 -10.90 -3.06 -0.71
C GLU A 144 -9.74 -4.05 -0.89
N PRO A 145 -9.18 -4.62 0.19
CA PRO A 145 -8.13 -5.60 0.09
C PRO A 145 -8.72 -6.98 -0.25
N ILE A 146 -8.34 -7.53 -1.40
CA ILE A 146 -8.91 -8.77 -1.95
C ILE A 146 -8.12 -9.99 -1.48
N ALA A 147 -6.79 -9.97 -1.64
CA ALA A 147 -5.92 -11.08 -1.25
C ALA A 147 -4.47 -10.62 -1.06
N PHE A 148 -3.65 -11.44 -0.42
CA PHE A 148 -2.21 -11.29 -0.44
C PHE A 148 -1.52 -12.66 -0.50
N ASP A 149 -0.35 -12.74 -1.13
CA ASP A 149 0.57 -13.88 -1.04
C ASP A 149 2.00 -13.35 -1.07
N ARG A 150 2.78 -13.65 -0.03
CA ARG A 150 4.18 -13.21 0.10
C ARG A 150 4.33 -11.69 -0.03
N ASN A 151 4.95 -11.20 -1.10
CA ASN A 151 5.23 -9.78 -1.36
C ASN A 151 4.17 -9.14 -2.29
N ILE A 152 3.04 -9.81 -2.51
CA ILE A 152 1.97 -9.35 -3.39
C ILE A 152 0.73 -9.05 -2.56
N LEU A 153 0.20 -7.84 -2.74
CA LEU A 153 -1.11 -7.40 -2.28
C LEU A 153 -2.01 -7.17 -3.50
N ILE A 154 -3.22 -7.73 -3.46
CA ILE A 154 -4.28 -7.49 -4.43
C ILE A 154 -5.39 -6.70 -3.74
N MET A 155 -5.80 -5.60 -4.35
CA MET A 155 -6.84 -4.71 -3.84
C MET A 155 -7.64 -4.09 -5.00
N ASP A 156 -8.76 -3.45 -4.69
CA ASP A 156 -9.57 -2.76 -5.71
C ASP A 156 -8.78 -1.67 -6.44
N PHE A 157 -9.13 -1.48 -7.71
CA PHE A 157 -8.66 -0.36 -8.50
C PHE A 157 -9.49 0.88 -8.21
N ILE A 158 -8.82 1.95 -7.77
CA ILE A 158 -9.45 3.24 -7.49
C ILE A 158 -9.28 4.16 -8.71
N GLY A 159 -10.25 4.10 -9.61
CA GLY A 159 -10.23 4.84 -10.87
C GLY A 159 -11.44 4.54 -11.73
N LYS A 160 -11.39 4.96 -12.99
CA LYS A 160 -12.45 4.75 -13.98
C LYS A 160 -11.83 4.51 -15.34
N ASP A 161 -12.42 3.60 -16.12
CA ASP A 161 -11.99 3.29 -17.49
C ASP A 161 -10.49 2.93 -17.57
N GLU A 162 -10.00 2.11 -16.63
CA GLU A 162 -8.58 1.73 -16.46
C GLU A 162 -7.62 2.91 -16.16
N VAL A 163 -8.14 4.11 -15.89
CA VAL A 163 -7.35 5.29 -15.49
C VAL A 163 -7.48 5.51 -13.98
N PRO A 164 -6.38 5.48 -13.20
CA PRO A 164 -6.43 5.69 -11.76
C PRO A 164 -6.87 7.11 -11.47
N TYR A 165 -7.62 7.31 -10.38
CA TYR A 165 -7.86 8.67 -9.92
C TYR A 165 -6.54 9.36 -9.55
N PRO A 166 -6.37 10.64 -9.92
CA PRO A 166 -5.16 11.38 -9.62
C PRO A 166 -4.98 11.57 -8.11
N GLN A 167 -3.72 11.72 -7.69
CA GLN A 167 -3.38 12.14 -6.32
C GLN A 167 -3.96 13.54 -6.06
N LEU A 168 -4.32 13.82 -4.80
CA LEU A 168 -4.87 15.11 -4.35
C LEU A 168 -3.98 16.29 -4.79
N ARG A 169 -2.66 16.12 -4.78
CA ARG A 169 -1.72 17.15 -5.27
C ARG A 169 -1.89 17.53 -6.74
N LEU A 170 -2.33 16.58 -7.58
CA LEU A 170 -2.50 16.73 -9.03
C LEU A 170 -3.95 17.07 -9.39
N ASN A 171 -4.88 16.77 -8.50
CA ASN A 171 -6.28 17.11 -8.62
C ASN A 171 -6.78 17.62 -7.26
N PRO A 172 -6.49 18.88 -6.92
CA PRO A 172 -6.99 19.48 -5.68
C PRO A 172 -8.52 19.47 -5.63
N VAL A 173 -9.07 19.59 -4.43
CA VAL A 173 -10.51 19.79 -4.25
C VAL A 173 -10.92 21.19 -4.73
N ASP A 174 -12.14 21.32 -5.23
CA ASP A 174 -12.68 22.61 -5.68
C ASP A 174 -12.93 23.57 -4.51
N ASP A 175 -13.32 23.03 -3.35
CA ASP A 175 -13.50 23.74 -2.09
C ASP A 175 -12.42 23.27 -1.09
N PRO A 176 -11.31 24.02 -0.93
CA PRO A 176 -10.22 23.67 -0.02
C PRO A 176 -10.64 23.57 1.44
N GLU A 177 -11.57 24.41 1.91
CA GLU A 177 -12.05 24.37 3.29
C GLU A 177 -12.84 23.08 3.54
N ALA A 178 -13.78 22.76 2.66
CA ALA A 178 -14.55 21.52 2.77
C ALA A 178 -13.66 20.28 2.69
N GLY A 179 -12.71 20.25 1.75
CA GLY A 179 -11.78 19.13 1.62
C GLY A 179 -10.81 19.00 2.79
N TYR A 180 -10.37 20.10 3.39
CA TYR A 180 -9.56 20.08 4.60
C TYR A 180 -10.33 19.44 5.76
N ILE A 181 -11.57 19.87 5.99
CA ILE A 181 -12.43 19.29 7.01
C ILE A 181 -12.73 17.80 6.74
N GLU A 182 -12.97 17.42 5.48
CA GLU A 182 -13.14 16.02 5.08
C GLU A 182 -11.91 15.19 5.46
N VAL A 183 -10.71 15.65 5.13
CA VAL A 183 -9.46 14.94 5.46
C VAL A 183 -9.23 14.84 6.97
N LEU A 184 -9.50 15.89 7.73
CA LEU A 184 -9.44 15.81 9.20
C LEU A 184 -10.44 14.79 9.75
N GLY A 185 -11.63 14.71 9.15
CA GLY A 185 -12.61 13.65 9.45
C GLY A 185 -12.07 12.25 9.17
N LEU A 186 -11.40 12.05 8.02
CA LEU A 186 -10.76 10.78 7.67
C LEU A 186 -9.65 10.40 8.66
N ILE A 187 -8.79 11.35 9.07
CA ILE A 187 -7.75 11.12 10.08
C ILE A 187 -8.39 10.72 11.43
N THR A 188 -9.44 11.44 11.83
CA THR A 188 -10.17 11.20 13.08
C THR A 188 -10.77 9.80 13.10
N ASP A 189 -11.50 9.43 12.04
CA ASP A 189 -12.13 8.11 11.92
C ASP A 189 -11.09 6.99 11.85
N LEU A 190 -9.97 7.22 11.16
CA LEU A 190 -8.87 6.27 11.14
C LEU A 190 -8.29 6.01 12.54
N TYR A 191 -8.11 7.06 13.34
CA TYR A 191 -7.61 6.94 14.71
C TYR A 191 -8.63 6.35 15.68
N GLN A 192 -9.84 6.91 15.72
CA GLN A 192 -10.84 6.59 16.74
C GLN A 192 -11.58 5.30 16.43
N LYS A 193 -11.98 5.08 15.17
CA LYS A 193 -12.77 3.91 14.76
C LYS A 193 -11.87 2.78 14.30
N ALA A 194 -10.99 3.03 13.33
CA ALA A 194 -10.10 1.98 12.81
C ALA A 194 -8.93 1.68 13.77
N ARG A 195 -8.70 2.50 14.80
CA ARG A 195 -7.57 2.34 15.74
C ARG A 195 -6.24 2.20 15.00
N LEU A 196 -6.03 3.10 14.05
CA LEU A 196 -4.83 3.22 13.22
C LEU A 196 -4.40 4.69 13.11
N VAL A 197 -3.10 4.92 13.02
CA VAL A 197 -2.49 6.17 12.56
C VAL A 197 -1.88 5.86 11.20
N HIS A 198 -2.18 6.66 10.16
CA HIS A 198 -1.63 6.42 8.83
C HIS A 198 -0.10 6.45 8.84
N GLY A 199 0.46 7.43 9.53
CA GLY A 199 1.88 7.59 9.80
C GLY A 199 2.73 7.87 8.59
N ASP A 200 2.15 8.30 7.47
CA ASP A 200 2.86 8.91 6.33
C ASP A 200 1.86 9.64 5.42
N LEU A 201 0.83 10.24 6.03
CA LEU A 201 -0.24 10.86 5.27
C LEU A 201 0.26 12.16 4.63
N SER A 202 -0.03 12.31 3.34
CA SER A 202 0.31 13.47 2.53
C SER A 202 -0.62 13.53 1.32
N GLU A 203 -0.58 14.63 0.57
CA GLU A 203 -1.31 14.84 -0.67
C GLU A 203 -0.91 13.87 -1.80
N TYR A 204 0.17 13.10 -1.60
CA TYR A 204 0.61 12.01 -2.48
C TYR A 204 -0.14 10.70 -2.21
N ASN A 205 -0.66 10.52 -1.00
CA ASN A 205 -1.24 9.26 -0.51
C ASN A 205 -2.77 9.36 -0.36
N ILE A 206 -3.35 10.41 -0.93
CA ILE A 206 -4.80 10.62 -1.06
C ILE A 206 -5.11 10.70 -2.55
N LEU A 207 -6.02 9.86 -3.05
CA LEU A 207 -6.55 9.99 -4.42
C LEU A 207 -7.85 10.79 -4.39
N HIS A 208 -8.04 11.66 -5.37
CA HIS A 208 -9.25 12.48 -5.49
C HIS A 208 -9.99 12.15 -6.78
N GLY A 209 -11.17 11.53 -6.65
CA GLY A 209 -12.04 11.20 -7.77
C GLY A 209 -13.26 10.39 -7.37
N GLY A 210 -14.27 10.36 -8.25
CA GLY A 210 -15.56 9.70 -7.96
C GLY A 210 -16.33 10.36 -6.81
N GLY A 211 -16.08 11.66 -6.56
CA GLY A 211 -16.71 12.43 -5.48
C GLY A 211 -16.23 12.06 -4.07
N LYS A 212 -15.03 11.47 -3.94
CA LYS A 212 -14.44 11.05 -2.66
C LYS A 212 -12.94 11.32 -2.62
N LEU A 213 -12.43 11.45 -1.39
CA LEU A 213 -11.01 11.34 -1.08
C LEU A 213 -10.69 9.92 -0.60
N TRP A 214 -9.80 9.22 -1.29
CA TRP A 214 -9.43 7.84 -0.99
C TRP A 214 -8.06 7.76 -0.33
N LEU A 215 -7.97 7.16 0.85
CA LEU A 215 -6.70 6.90 1.52
C LEU A 215 -6.03 5.65 0.88
N ILE A 216 -4.77 5.79 0.49
CA ILE A 216 -3.97 4.69 -0.07
C ILE A 216 -2.65 4.53 0.69
N ASP A 217 -1.92 3.45 0.44
CA ASP A 217 -0.60 3.17 1.04
C ASP A 217 -0.60 2.98 2.57
N MET A 218 -1.52 2.15 3.06
CA MET A 218 -1.72 1.85 4.48
C MET A 218 -0.64 0.93 5.11
N GLY A 219 0.48 0.70 4.43
CA GLY A 219 1.56 -0.17 4.92
C GLY A 219 2.34 0.42 6.10
N GLN A 220 2.51 1.73 6.10
CA GLN A 220 3.18 2.46 7.19
C GLN A 220 2.27 2.64 8.41
N ALA A 221 0.95 2.43 8.27
CA ALA A 221 0.02 2.67 9.36
C ALA A 221 0.28 1.81 10.59
N VAL A 222 0.21 2.41 11.78
CA VAL A 222 0.49 1.78 13.08
C VAL A 222 -0.72 1.84 13.99
N THR A 223 -0.77 1.00 15.03
CA THR A 223 -1.79 1.13 16.07
C THR A 223 -1.46 2.27 17.03
N PRO A 224 -2.45 2.85 17.74
CA PRO A 224 -2.22 3.88 18.75
C PRO A 224 -1.28 3.45 19.89
N ASP A 225 -1.17 2.15 20.17
CA ASP A 225 -0.27 1.60 21.19
C ASP A 225 1.21 1.62 20.76
N HIS A 226 1.50 1.94 19.50
CA HIS A 226 2.87 2.07 19.01
C HIS A 226 3.57 3.25 19.72
N PRO A 227 4.82 3.10 20.20
CA PRO A 227 5.50 4.16 20.96
C PRO A 227 5.59 5.51 20.24
N SER A 228 5.65 5.48 18.91
CA SER A 228 5.71 6.67 18.05
C SER A 228 4.37 7.07 17.42
N ALA A 229 3.25 6.44 17.79
CA ALA A 229 1.94 6.71 17.17
C ALA A 229 1.55 8.20 17.25
N HIS A 230 1.73 8.82 18.41
CA HIS A 230 1.43 10.25 18.63
C HIS A 230 2.26 11.16 17.70
N ARG A 231 3.56 10.88 17.57
CA ARG A 231 4.46 11.63 16.70
C ARG A 231 4.07 11.48 15.22
N PHE A 232 3.66 10.29 14.82
CA PHE A 232 3.19 10.03 13.46
C PHE A 232 1.87 10.73 13.17
N LEU A 233 0.91 10.69 14.10
CA LEU A 233 -0.36 11.38 13.97
C LEU A 233 -0.17 12.89 13.86
N PHE A 234 0.67 13.46 14.72
CA PHE A 234 0.99 14.88 14.67
C PHE A 234 1.63 15.25 13.32
N ARG A 235 2.59 14.46 12.83
CA ARG A 235 3.18 14.67 11.49
C ARG A 235 2.13 14.61 10.37
N ASP A 236 1.19 13.66 10.42
CA ASP A 236 0.12 13.55 9.42
C ASP A 236 -0.74 14.84 9.41
N ILE A 237 -1.09 15.36 10.60
CA ILE A 237 -1.82 16.64 10.75
C ILE A 237 -1.00 17.79 10.17
N GLN A 238 0.29 17.89 10.51
CA GLN A 238 1.18 18.94 10.00
C GLN A 238 1.30 18.92 8.47
N ASN A 239 1.36 17.74 7.87
CA ASN A 239 1.40 17.60 6.42
C ASN A 239 0.11 18.10 5.78
N MET A 240 -1.05 17.80 6.37
CA MET A 240 -2.35 18.28 5.87
C MET A 240 -2.51 19.78 6.06
N ASN A 241 -2.13 20.33 7.22
CA ASN A 241 -2.13 21.78 7.44
C ASN A 241 -1.20 22.49 6.45
N ARG A 242 -0.01 21.94 6.17
CA ARG A 242 0.92 22.52 5.19
C ARG A 242 0.34 22.51 3.78
N TYR A 243 -0.27 21.40 3.36
CA TYR A 243 -0.91 21.31 2.05
C TYR A 243 -2.04 22.34 1.98
N PHE A 244 -3.08 22.20 2.79
CA PHE A 244 -4.29 23.04 2.72
C PHE A 244 -4.05 24.52 3.08
N GLY A 245 -3.08 24.83 3.93
CA GLY A 245 -2.75 26.19 4.35
C GLY A 245 -2.29 27.12 3.21
N SER A 246 -2.01 26.58 2.03
CA SER A 246 -1.77 27.39 0.83
C SER A 246 -3.05 27.95 0.19
N TRP A 247 -4.23 27.43 0.59
CA TRP A 247 -5.52 27.71 -0.05
C TRP A 247 -6.65 28.05 0.92
N CYS A 248 -6.56 27.67 2.20
CA CYS A 248 -7.53 28.03 3.22
C CYS A 248 -6.87 28.27 4.59
N GLU A 249 -7.62 28.85 5.52
CA GLU A 249 -7.23 28.89 6.93
C GLU A 249 -7.25 27.46 7.50
N THR A 250 -6.24 27.13 8.32
CA THR A 250 -6.11 25.81 8.93
C THR A 250 -6.19 25.91 10.45
N LEU A 251 -6.68 24.87 11.09
CA LEU A 251 -6.84 24.82 12.55
C LEU A 251 -5.48 24.61 13.23
N ASP A 252 -5.38 25.00 14.50
CA ASP A 252 -4.18 24.75 15.29
C ASP A 252 -3.90 23.25 15.43
N GLU A 253 -2.66 22.86 15.18
CA GLU A 253 -2.24 21.46 15.13
C GLU A 253 -2.45 20.73 16.48
N HIS A 254 -2.31 21.45 17.60
CA HIS A 254 -2.52 20.91 18.93
C HIS A 254 -4.01 20.80 19.29
N GLU A 255 -4.85 21.72 18.82
CA GLU A 255 -6.30 21.60 18.92
C GLU A 255 -6.84 20.40 18.14
N ILE A 256 -6.39 20.22 16.88
CA ILE A 256 -6.75 19.04 16.07
C ILE A 256 -6.32 17.76 16.80
N LEU A 257 -5.06 17.70 17.24
CA LEU A 257 -4.53 16.52 17.94
C LEU A 257 -5.36 16.20 19.19
N ARG A 258 -5.66 17.21 20.03
CA ARG A 258 -6.51 17.06 21.22
C ARG A 258 -7.90 16.54 20.89
N GLY A 259 -8.54 17.08 19.85
CA GLY A 259 -9.85 16.61 19.39
C GLY A 259 -9.84 15.14 18.96
N ILE A 260 -8.72 14.64 18.41
CA ILE A 260 -8.60 13.25 17.96
C ILE A 260 -8.30 12.29 19.11
N VAL A 261 -7.33 12.62 19.98
CA VAL A 261 -6.85 11.69 21.02
C VAL A 261 -7.60 11.81 22.35
N GLY A 262 -8.33 12.90 22.57
CA GLY A 262 -9.01 13.22 23.83
C GLY A 262 -8.11 13.94 24.85
N GLU A 263 -8.72 14.73 25.73
CA GLU A 263 -8.04 15.52 26.77
C GLU A 263 -7.31 14.64 27.82
N ASP A 264 -7.87 13.47 28.12
CA ASP A 264 -7.30 12.53 29.09
C ASP A 264 -5.88 12.08 28.70
N PHE A 265 -5.53 12.16 27.41
CA PHE A 265 -4.21 11.81 26.91
C PHE A 265 -3.10 12.79 27.33
N PHE A 266 -3.45 14.06 27.59
CA PHE A 266 -2.51 15.10 28.00
C PHE A 266 -2.40 15.27 29.51
N THR A 267 -3.19 14.49 30.25
CA THR A 267 -3.22 14.54 31.72
C THR A 267 -2.30 13.42 32.26
N PRO A 268 -1.29 13.75 33.08
CA PRO A 268 -0.26 12.79 33.52
C PRO A 268 -0.78 11.70 34.47
#